data_AF-A0AAD4W2B5-F1
#
_entry.id   AF-A0AAD4W2B5-F1
#
_cell.length_a   1.000
_cell.length_b   1.000
_cell.length_c   1.000
_cell.angle_alpha   90.00
_cell.angle_beta   90.00
_cell.angle_gamma   90.00
#
_symmetry.space_group_name_H-M   'P 1'
#
loop_
_entity.id
_entity.type
_entity.pdbx_description
1 polymer ?
#
loop_
_entity_poly.entity_id
_entity_poly.type
_entity_poly.pdbx_seq_one_letter_code
_entity_poly.pdbx_strand_id
1 'polypeptide(L)'
;MNSNRSHTIGDMASTLRSFVDMTKTHLETMKWVLMSENATSERRAKIVDELQKIQGLNDMDVIDAAAAIISDDAKIDLLFTLPDNLKIQWVKKLLHQY
;
A
#
# COMPACT_ATOMS: atom_id res chain seq x y z
N MET A 1 -30.38 -50.39 7.60
CA MET A 1 -30.25 -49.35 6.55
C MET A 1 -29.77 -47.98 7.08
N ASN A 2 -29.07 -47.89 8.23
CA ASN A 2 -28.70 -46.60 8.84
C ASN A 2 -27.24 -46.14 8.62
N SER A 3 -26.36 -47.01 8.09
CA SER A 3 -24.92 -46.71 7.97
C SER A 3 -24.57 -45.76 6.81
N ASN A 4 -25.27 -45.86 5.68
CA ASN A 4 -24.95 -45.06 4.48
C ASN A 4 -25.33 -43.58 4.61
N ARG A 5 -26.38 -43.22 5.37
CA ARG A 5 -26.78 -41.81 5.56
C ARG A 5 -25.81 -41.04 6.44
N SER A 6 -25.24 -41.71 7.44
CA SER A 6 -24.24 -41.11 8.33
C SER A 6 -22.95 -40.77 7.59
N HIS A 7 -22.56 -41.57 6.59
CA HIS A 7 -21.41 -41.27 5.73
C HIS A 7 -21.67 -40.06 4.84
N THR A 8 -22.80 -40.02 4.13
CA THR A 8 -23.13 -38.90 3.23
C THR A 8 -23.23 -37.56 3.95
N ILE A 9 -23.78 -37.52 5.17
CA ILE A 9 -23.86 -36.28 5.96
C ILE A 9 -22.47 -35.88 6.46
N GLY A 10 -21.62 -36.84 6.83
CA GLY A 10 -20.23 -36.59 7.20
C GLY A 10 -19.41 -36.00 6.05
N ASP A 11 -19.59 -36.52 4.84
CA ASP A 11 -18.92 -36.03 3.62
C ASP A 11 -19.40 -34.63 3.20
N MET A 12 -20.69 -34.36 3.37
CA MET A 12 -21.23 -33.00 3.17
C MET A 12 -20.69 -32.02 4.22
N ALA A 13 -20.62 -32.44 5.48
CA ALA A 13 -20.10 -31.60 6.57
C ALA A 13 -18.60 -31.31 6.41
N SER A 14 -17.81 -32.26 5.92
CA SER A 14 -16.39 -32.06 5.62
C SER A 14 -16.22 -31.10 4.44
N THR A 15 -16.99 -31.29 3.37
CA THR A 15 -16.98 -30.40 2.19
C THR A 15 -17.37 -28.97 2.57
N LEU A 16 -18.42 -28.79 3.38
CA LEU A 16 -18.84 -27.49 3.88
C LEU A 16 -17.73 -26.82 4.71
N ARG A 17 -17.06 -27.59 5.58
CA ARG A 17 -15.96 -27.08 6.39
C ARG A 17 -14.80 -26.60 5.52
N SER A 18 -14.39 -27.40 4.54
CA SER A 18 -13.33 -27.01 3.60
C SER A 18 -13.72 -25.77 2.79
N PHE A 19 -14.98 -25.65 2.38
CA PHE A 19 -15.48 -24.45 1.71
C PHE A 19 -15.40 -23.21 2.62
N VAL A 20 -15.81 -23.32 3.88
CA VAL A 20 -15.74 -22.24 4.86
C VAL A 20 -14.30 -21.84 5.14
N ASP A 21 -13.39 -22.80 5.34
CA ASP A 21 -11.97 -22.55 5.62
C ASP A 21 -11.28 -21.86 4.42
N MET A 22 -11.58 -22.31 3.20
CA MET A 22 -11.06 -21.69 1.99
C MET A 22 -11.61 -20.27 1.79
N THR A 23 -12.91 -20.08 2.02
CA THR A 23 -13.55 -18.76 1.95
C THR A 23 -12.94 -17.81 2.98
N LYS A 24 -12.71 -18.27 4.21
CA LYS A 24 -12.06 -17.47 5.27
C LYS A 24 -10.66 -17.04 4.82
N THR A 25 -9.86 -17.97 4.30
CA THR A 25 -8.51 -17.68 3.82
C THR A 25 -8.51 -16.63 2.71
N HIS A 26 -9.44 -16.74 1.75
CA HIS A 26 -9.59 -15.75 0.68
C HIS A 26 -9.99 -14.37 1.22
N LEU A 27 -10.93 -14.30 2.16
CA LEU A 27 -11.33 -13.03 2.78
C LEU A 27 -10.19 -12.38 3.58
N GLU A 28 -9.40 -13.16 4.30
CA GLU A 28 -8.21 -12.66 5.01
C GLU A 28 -7.16 -12.12 4.04
N THR A 29 -6.97 -12.79 2.90
CA THR A 29 -6.07 -12.34 1.83
C THR A 29 -6.56 -11.03 1.21
N MET A 30 -7.85 -10.94 0.86
CA MET A 30 -8.45 -9.71 0.34
C MET A 30 -8.30 -8.55 1.33
N LYS A 31 -8.55 -8.80 2.62
CA LYS A 31 -8.35 -7.80 3.67
C LYS A 31 -6.91 -7.30 3.70
N TRP A 32 -5.93 -8.20 3.63
CA TRP A 32 -4.51 -7.81 3.64
C TRP A 32 -4.13 -6.97 2.41
N VAL A 33 -4.62 -7.34 1.23
CA VAL A 33 -4.40 -6.56 -0.01
C VAL A 33 -5.02 -5.17 0.13
N LEU A 34 -6.28 -5.07 0.52
CA LEU A 34 -6.95 -3.78 0.69
C LEU A 34 -6.28 -2.88 1.75
N MET A 35 -5.81 -3.46 2.86
CA MET A 35 -5.07 -2.72 3.88
C MET A 35 -3.72 -2.22 3.37
N SER A 36 -2.99 -3.04 2.61
CA SER A 36 -1.70 -2.64 2.04
C SER A 36 -1.85 -1.59 0.94
N GLU A 37 -2.87 -1.71 0.09
CA GLU A 37 -3.23 -0.69 -0.91
C GLU A 37 -3.64 0.63 -0.26
N ASN A 38 -4.47 0.58 0.80
CA ASN A 38 -4.87 1.78 1.54
C ASN A 38 -3.67 2.46 2.20
N ALA A 39 -2.81 1.70 2.88
CA ALA A 39 -1.58 2.23 3.48
C ALA A 39 -0.65 2.86 2.44
N THR A 40 -0.54 2.24 1.26
CA THR A 40 0.25 2.79 0.15
C THR A 40 -0.38 4.06 -0.42
N SER A 41 -1.72 4.12 -0.50
CA SER A 41 -2.46 5.30 -0.98
C SER A 41 -2.34 6.48 -0.02
N GLU A 42 -2.50 6.26 1.28
CA GLU A 42 -2.29 7.29 2.31
C GLU A 42 -0.84 7.79 2.31
N ARG A 43 0.12 6.88 2.12
CA ARG A 43 1.55 7.24 2.02
C ARG A 43 1.82 8.12 0.80
N ARG A 44 1.24 7.79 -0.36
CA ARG A 44 1.32 8.63 -1.57
C ARG A 44 0.76 10.02 -1.34
N ALA A 45 -0.43 10.11 -0.75
CA ALA A 45 -1.07 11.40 -0.49
C ALA A 45 -0.20 12.29 0.40
N LYS A 46 0.42 11.72 1.44
CA LYS A 46 1.32 12.47 2.34
C LYS A 46 2.59 12.96 1.65
N ILE A 47 3.19 12.15 0.78
CA ILE A 47 4.39 12.56 0.02
C ILE A 47 4.05 13.73 -0.90
N VAL A 48 2.94 13.65 -1.64
CA VAL A 48 2.49 14.72 -2.53
C VAL A 48 2.17 16.00 -1.74
N ASP A 49 1.45 15.89 -0.62
CA ASP A 49 1.12 17.02 0.25
C ASP A 49 2.38 17.73 0.78
N GLU A 50 3.40 16.96 1.20
CA GLU A 50 4.68 17.56 1.63
C GLU A 50 5.43 18.24 0.48
N LEU A 51 5.45 17.64 -0.70
CA LEU A 51 6.11 18.24 -1.86
C LEU A 51 5.41 19.53 -2.32
N GLN A 52 4.08 19.58 -2.24
CA GLN A 52 3.30 20.78 -2.58
C GLN A 52 3.53 21.96 -1.61
N LYS A 53 3.95 21.69 -0.37
CA LYS A 53 4.31 22.76 0.60
C LYS A 53 5.64 23.44 0.26
N ILE A 54 6.49 22.81 -0.55
CA ILE A 54 7.80 23.34 -0.91
C ILE A 54 7.63 24.48 -1.92
N GLN A 55 7.83 25.72 -1.47
CA GLN A 55 7.79 26.88 -2.36
C GLN A 55 8.91 26.82 -3.40
N GLY A 56 8.55 26.88 -4.68
CA GLY A 56 9.51 26.90 -5.80
C GLY A 56 9.63 25.59 -6.59
N LEU A 57 8.80 24.59 -6.27
CA LEU A 57 8.52 23.44 -7.16
C LEU A 57 7.29 23.74 -8.01
N ASN A 58 7.33 23.34 -9.28
CA ASN A 58 6.13 23.35 -10.13
C ASN A 58 5.38 22.01 -10.04
N ASP A 59 4.16 21.95 -10.57
CA ASP A 59 3.32 20.75 -10.50
C ASP A 59 3.99 19.51 -11.14
N MET A 60 4.79 19.69 -12.19
CA MET A 60 5.52 18.60 -12.84
C MET A 60 6.67 18.09 -11.96
N ASP A 61 7.41 19.00 -11.32
CA ASP A 61 8.49 18.65 -10.38
C ASP A 61 7.93 17.84 -9.21
N VAL A 62 6.74 18.20 -8.71
CA VAL A 62 6.06 17.47 -7.64
C VAL A 62 5.72 16.05 -8.09
N ILE A 63 5.19 15.87 -9.30
CA ILE A 63 4.85 14.55 -9.85
C ILE A 63 6.11 13.69 -10.01
N ASP A 64 7.15 14.23 -10.64
CA ASP A 64 8.38 13.50 -10.90
C ASP A 64 9.12 13.14 -9.59
N ALA A 65 9.13 14.07 -8.62
CA ALA A 65 9.72 13.82 -7.31
C ALA A 65 8.93 12.77 -6.53
N ALA A 66 7.60 12.85 -6.53
CA ALA A 66 6.75 11.84 -5.88
C ALA A 66 7.00 10.45 -6.48
N ALA A 67 7.11 10.34 -7.80
CA ALA A 67 7.41 9.08 -8.48
C ALA A 67 8.81 8.54 -8.14
N ALA A 68 9.82 9.41 -7.97
CA ALA A 68 11.17 9.02 -7.58
C ALA A 68 11.31 8.62 -6.10
N ILE A 69 10.42 9.14 -5.23
CA ILE A 69 10.46 8.96 -3.77
C ILE A 69 9.60 7.80 -3.29
N ILE A 70 8.41 7.58 -3.88
CA ILE A 70 7.41 6.61 -3.40
C ILE A 70 7.95 5.18 -3.22
N SER A 71 8.93 4.79 -4.02
CA SER A 71 9.52 3.44 -4.03
C SER A 71 10.73 3.30 -3.09
N ASP A 72 11.12 4.35 -2.36
CA ASP A 72 12.35 4.40 -1.57
C ASP A 72 12.09 4.97 -0.16
N ASP A 73 12.07 4.06 0.81
CA ASP A 73 11.80 4.40 2.22
C ASP A 73 12.80 5.41 2.78
N ALA A 74 14.08 5.36 2.38
CA ALA A 74 15.10 6.28 2.86
C ALA A 74 14.88 7.70 2.31
N LYS A 75 14.42 7.82 1.05
CA LYS A 75 14.04 9.11 0.48
C LYS A 75 12.78 9.69 1.13
N ILE A 76 11.85 8.81 1.50
CA ILE A 76 10.62 9.21 2.20
C ILE A 76 10.99 9.78 3.58
N ASP A 77 11.77 9.05 4.37
CA ASP A 77 12.22 9.55 5.67
C ASP A 77 12.99 10.86 5.55
N LEU A 78 13.84 10.99 4.52
CA LEU A 78 14.59 12.21 4.26
C LEU A 78 13.66 13.40 3.91
N LEU A 79 12.62 13.19 3.10
CA LEU A 79 11.63 14.22 2.78
C LEU A 79 10.92 14.75 4.04
N PHE A 80 10.55 13.87 4.98
CA PHE A 80 9.84 14.26 6.21
C PHE A 80 10.76 14.82 7.31
N THR A 81 12.07 14.57 7.25
CA THR A 81 13.02 15.02 8.28
C THR A 81 13.81 16.27 7.88
N LEU A 82 13.95 16.55 6.59
CA LEU A 82 14.68 17.72 6.12
C LEU A 82 13.95 19.03 6.49
N PRO A 83 14.69 20.08 6.88
CA PRO A 83 14.16 21.44 6.96
C PRO A 83 13.69 21.94 5.59
N ASP A 84 12.63 22.76 5.54
CA ASP A 84 12.03 23.23 4.28
C ASP A 84 13.01 23.96 3.35
N ASN A 85 13.98 24.70 3.91
CA ASN A 85 15.02 25.38 3.14
C ASN A 85 15.99 24.41 2.43
N LEU A 86 16.14 23.18 2.94
CA LEU A 86 16.97 22.14 2.34
C LEU A 86 16.15 21.17 1.47
N LYS A 87 14.85 21.01 1.75
CA LYS A 87 13.95 20.16 0.94
C LYS A 87 13.97 20.56 -0.53
N ILE A 88 13.86 21.86 -0.84
CA ILE A 88 13.86 22.32 -2.24
C ILE A 88 15.15 21.98 -2.98
N GLN A 89 16.32 22.21 -2.36
CA GLN A 89 17.61 21.90 -3.00
C GLN A 89 17.77 20.40 -3.21
N TRP A 90 17.31 19.61 -2.25
CA TRP A 90 17.33 18.17 -2.35
C TRP A 90 16.41 17.65 -3.46
N VAL A 91 15.18 18.15 -3.57
CA VAL A 91 14.25 17.76 -4.65
C VAL A 91 14.79 18.16 -6.02
N LYS A 92 15.33 19.38 -6.17
CA LYS A 92 15.96 19.80 -7.44
C LYS A 92 17.15 18.90 -7.82
N LYS A 93 17.97 18.52 -6.84
CA LYS A 93 19.08 17.56 -7.03
C LYS A 93 18.56 16.18 -7.43
N LEU A 94 17.48 15.70 -6.81
CA LEU A 94 16.84 14.42 -7.14
C LEU A 94 16.36 14.39 -8.59
N LEU A 95 15.81 15.52 -9.07
CA LEU A 95 15.30 15.68 -10.43
C LEU A 95 16.39 16.03 -11.45
N HIS A 96 17.66 16.13 -11.04
CA HIS A 96 18.79 16.58 -11.87
C HIS A 96 18.58 17.97 -12.51
N GLN A 97 17.76 18.82 -11.87
CA GLN A 97 17.51 20.19 -12.30
C GLN A 97 18.52 21.11 -11.61
N TYR A 98 19.49 21.63 -12.36
CA TYR A 98 20.50 22.60 -11.90
C TYR A 98 20.09 24.03 -12.20
#